data_AF-A0A520TZQ5-F1
#
_entry.id   AF-A0A520TZQ5-F1
#
_cell.length_a   1.000
_cell.length_b   1.000
_cell.length_c   1.000
_cell.angle_alpha   90.00
_cell.angle_beta   90.00
_cell.angle_gamma   90.00
#
_symmetry.space_group_name_H-M   'P 1'
#
loop_
_entity.id
_entity.type
_entity.pdbx_description
1 polymer ?
#
loop_
_entity_poly.entity_id
_entity_poly.type
_entity_poly.pdbx_seq_one_letter_code
_entity_poly.pdbx_strand_id
1 'polypeptide(L)'
;NNTNLFLRGLYMNLVNPKVLLFFIAYFPNFLFSETLSISLQFLILGSIFIFQALIVFSSVSLASNKLVSYLKVDTADYRLTYFKAFVFAIIGLSILLL
;
A
#
# COMPACT_ATOMS: atom_id res chain seq x y z
N ASN A 1 3.41 -19.09 -16.83
CA ASN A 1 2.06 -18.52 -16.99
C ASN A 1 1.84 -17.36 -16.03
N ASN A 2 2.12 -16.14 -16.48
CA ASN A 2 2.08 -14.92 -15.66
C ASN A 2 0.68 -14.60 -15.11
N THR A 3 -0.37 -15.05 -15.80
CA THR A 3 -1.78 -14.91 -15.39
C THR A 3 -2.06 -15.52 -14.02
N ASN A 4 -1.39 -16.63 -13.67
CA ASN A 4 -1.57 -17.30 -12.38
C ASN A 4 -0.95 -16.49 -11.22
N LEU A 5 0.17 -15.78 -11.47
CA LEU A 5 0.79 -14.89 -10.49
C LEU A 5 -0.03 -13.61 -10.28
N PHE A 6 -0.58 -13.02 -11.35
CA PHE A 6 -1.48 -11.87 -11.23
C PHE A 6 -2.73 -12.21 -10.43
N LEU A 7 -3.43 -13.30 -10.77
CA LEU A 7 -4.62 -13.72 -10.04
C LEU A 7 -4.32 -14.07 -8.59
N ARG A 8 -3.18 -14.71 -8.31
CA ARG A 8 -2.73 -14.96 -6.94
C ARG A 8 -2.50 -13.66 -6.17
N GLY A 9 -1.81 -12.68 -6.76
CA GLY A 9 -1.60 -11.36 -6.14
C GLY A 9 -2.91 -10.60 -5.90
N LEU A 10 -3.83 -10.65 -6.87
CA LEU A 10 -5.16 -10.05 -6.76
C LEU A 10 -5.97 -10.69 -5.64
N TYR A 11 -6.04 -12.02 -5.60
CA TYR A 11 -6.71 -12.75 -4.52
C TYR A 11 -6.09 -12.45 -3.15
N MET A 12 -4.76 -12.49 -3.05
CA MET A 12 -4.07 -12.17 -1.80
C MET A 12 -4.34 -10.76 -1.32
N ASN A 13 -4.54 -9.80 -2.23
CA ASN A 13 -4.87 -8.42 -1.87
C ASN A 13 -6.34 -8.29 -1.44
N LEU A 14 -7.28 -8.84 -2.22
CA LEU A 14 -8.73 -8.80 -1.93
C LEU A 14 -9.10 -9.52 -0.64
N VAL A 15 -8.45 -10.64 -0.35
CA VAL A 15 -8.69 -11.43 0.87
C VAL A 15 -7.99 -10.81 2.09
N ASN A 16 -7.07 -9.85 1.92
CA ASN A 16 -6.36 -9.24 3.03
C ASN A 16 -7.30 -8.29 3.81
N PRO A 17 -7.74 -8.68 5.02
CA PRO A 17 -8.73 -7.89 5.76
C PRO A 17 -8.13 -6.57 6.25
N LYS A 18 -6.81 -6.42 6.27
CA LYS A 18 -6.13 -5.23 6.79
C LYS A 18 -6.51 -3.97 6.02
N VAL A 19 -6.56 -4.04 4.69
CA VAL A 19 -6.90 -2.89 3.85
C VAL A 19 -8.36 -2.51 4.07
N LEU A 20 -9.25 -3.50 4.06
CA LEU A 20 -10.68 -3.29 4.30
C LEU A 20 -10.95 -2.69 5.70
N LEU A 21 -10.32 -3.23 6.74
CA LEU A 21 -10.45 -2.73 8.11
C LEU A 21 -9.96 -1.28 8.25
N PHE A 22 -8.86 -0.92 7.57
CA PHE A 22 -8.41 0.47 7.52
C PHE A 22 -9.46 1.38 6.90
N PHE A 23 -10.04 0.98 5.76
CA PHE A 23 -11.12 1.76 5.14
C PHE A 23 -12.34 1.88 6.05
N ILE A 24 -12.81 0.81 6.68
CA ILE A 24 -13.97 0.88 7.57
C ILE A 24 -13.71 1.79 8.78
N ALA A 25 -12.51 1.70 9.38
CA ALA A 25 -12.19 2.45 10.59
C ALA A 25 -11.87 3.93 10.31
N TYR A 26 -11.18 4.23 9.21
CA TYR A 26 -10.66 5.57 8.95
C TYR A 26 -11.43 6.32 7.88
N PHE A 27 -11.99 5.65 6.86
CA PHE A 27 -12.65 6.31 5.73
C PHE A 27 -13.82 7.23 6.09
N PRO A 28 -14.71 6.89 7.06
CA PRO A 28 -15.78 7.78 7.49
C PRO A 28 -15.28 9.14 7.99
N ASN A 29 -14.08 9.19 8.58
CA ASN A 29 -13.47 10.42 9.10
C ASN A 29 -12.96 11.35 7.98
N PHE A 30 -12.93 10.89 6.72
CA PHE A 30 -12.54 11.70 5.57
C PHE A 30 -13.73 12.26 4.79
N LEU A 31 -14.97 11.98 5.22
CA LEU A 31 -16.14 12.66 4.67
C LEU A 31 -16.02 14.17 4.92
N PHE A 32 -16.23 14.97 3.87
CA PHE A 32 -15.79 16.37 3.84
C PHE A 32 -16.95 17.35 3.64
N SER A 33 -18.17 16.86 3.47
CA SER A 33 -19.34 17.71 3.21
C SER A 33 -20.60 17.15 3.86
N GLU A 34 -21.40 18.02 4.47
CA GLU A 34 -22.69 17.64 5.07
C GLU A 34 -23.83 17.67 4.04
N THR A 35 -23.66 18.39 2.93
CA THR A 35 -24.69 18.58 1.89
C THR A 35 -24.60 17.57 0.73
N LEU A 36 -23.45 16.93 0.55
CA LEU A 36 -23.25 15.93 -0.51
C LEU A 36 -23.63 14.56 0.00
N SER A 37 -24.24 13.73 -0.85
CA SER A 37 -24.56 12.35 -0.46
C SER A 37 -23.29 11.56 -0.14
N ILE A 38 -23.39 10.72 0.88
CA ILE A 38 -22.26 9.89 1.34
C ILE A 38 -21.70 9.05 0.18
N SER A 39 -22.57 8.43 -0.62
CA SER A 39 -22.15 7.62 -1.78
C SER A 39 -21.29 8.40 -2.78
N LEU A 40 -21.60 9.67 -3.03
CA LEU A 40 -20.86 10.51 -3.98
C LEU A 40 -19.51 10.90 -3.41
N GLN A 41 -19.44 11.23 -2.12
CA GLN A 41 -18.16 11.48 -1.43
C GLN A 41 -17.26 10.24 -1.44
N PHE A 42 -17.83 9.05 -1.20
CA PHE A 42 -17.12 7.78 -1.32
C PHE A 42 -16.57 7.54 -2.73
N LEU A 43 -17.35 7.83 -3.77
CA LEU A 43 -16.90 7.71 -5.15
C LEU A 43 -15.72 8.65 -5.45
N ILE A 44 -15.80 9.91 -5.01
CA ILE A 44 -14.73 10.90 -5.20
C ILE A 44 -13.45 10.45 -4.49
N LEU A 45 -13.54 10.20 -3.18
CA LEU A 45 -12.40 9.83 -2.35
C LEU A 45 -11.78 8.49 -2.80
N GLY A 46 -12.63 7.51 -3.15
CA GLY A 46 -12.18 6.23 -3.69
C GLY A 46 -11.47 6.38 -5.03
N SER A 47 -11.96 7.25 -5.93
CA SER A 47 -11.32 7.53 -7.21
C SER A 47 -9.95 8.19 -7.04
N ILE A 48 -9.84 9.17 -6.14
CA ILE A 48 -8.57 9.82 -5.78
C ILE A 48 -7.60 8.77 -5.22
N PHE A 49 -8.05 7.91 -4.31
CA PHE A 49 -7.23 6.85 -3.74
C PHE A 49 -6.72 5.87 -4.79
N ILE A 50 -7.58 5.40 -5.71
CA ILE A 50 -7.19 4.49 -6.79
C ILE A 50 -6.17 5.16 -7.70
N PHE A 51 -6.41 6.41 -8.08
CA PHE A 51 -5.51 7.16 -8.96
C PHE A 51 -4.13 7.38 -8.33
N GLN A 52 -4.07 7.80 -7.06
CA GLN A 52 -2.80 7.97 -6.36
C GLN A 52 -2.06 6.63 -6.22
N ALA A 53 -2.79 5.55 -5.86
CA ALA A 53 -2.19 4.25 -5.65
C ALA A 53 -1.59 3.71 -6.95
N LEU A 54 -2.28 3.89 -8.07
CA LEU A 54 -1.77 3.53 -9.39
C LEU A 54 -0.48 4.28 -9.71
N ILE A 55 -0.44 5.61 -9.52
CA ILE A 55 0.77 6.41 -9.76
C ILE A 55 1.93 5.94 -8.89
N VAL A 56 1.71 5.78 -7.58
CA VAL A 56 2.75 5.37 -6.63
C VAL A 56 3.27 3.98 -6.97
N PHE A 57 2.40 2.99 -7.14
CA PHE A 57 2.83 1.61 -7.42
C PHE A 57 3.47 1.45 -8.79
N SER A 58 2.97 2.14 -9.83
CA SER A 58 3.63 2.14 -11.14
C SER A 58 5.01 2.78 -11.07
N SER A 59 5.15 3.91 -10.35
CA SER A 59 6.44 4.58 -10.19
C SER A 59 7.45 3.70 -9.45
N VAL A 60 7.03 3.08 -8.34
CA VAL A 60 7.87 2.15 -7.58
C VAL A 60 8.24 0.92 -8.42
N SER A 61 7.30 0.35 -9.17
CA SER A 61 7.55 -0.79 -10.06
C SER A 61 8.61 -0.49 -11.12
N LEU A 62 8.48 0.67 -11.79
CA LEU A 62 9.45 1.13 -12.79
C LEU A 62 10.83 1.42 -12.17
N ALA A 63 10.85 2.04 -10.99
CA ALA A 63 12.09 2.33 -10.26
C ALA A 63 12.79 1.07 -9.74
N SER A 64 12.02 0.08 -9.28
CA SER A 64 12.53 -1.18 -8.72
C SER A 64 13.44 -1.93 -9.71
N ASN A 65 13.06 -1.98 -10.99
CA ASN A 65 13.87 -2.64 -12.02
C ASN A 65 15.25 -1.99 -12.20
N LYS A 66 15.34 -0.67 -12.08
CA LYS A 66 16.62 0.07 -12.14
C LYS A 66 17.41 -0.06 -10.84
N LEU A 67 16.72 -0.08 -9.70
CA LEU A 67 17.35 -0.15 -8.39
C LEU A 67 17.99 -1.51 -8.13
N VAL A 68 17.32 -2.61 -8.50
CA VAL A 68 17.85 -3.98 -8.36
C VAL A 68 19.09 -4.18 -9.22
N SER A 69 19.10 -3.67 -10.46
CA SER A 69 20.26 -3.79 -11.35
C SER A 69 21.46 -2.96 -10.89
N TYR A 70 21.22 -1.78 -10.31
CA TYR A 70 22.28 -0.91 -9.79
C TYR A 70 22.88 -1.44 -8.49
N LEU A 71 22.05 -1.93 -7.57
CA LEU A 71 22.48 -2.37 -6.25
C LEU A 71 22.98 -3.83 -6.22
N LYS A 72 22.83 -4.59 -7.31
CA LYS A 72 23.16 -6.03 -7.40
C LYS A 72 22.63 -6.80 -6.17
N VAL A 73 21.39 -6.50 -5.77
CA VAL A 73 20.80 -7.04 -4.56
C VAL A 73 20.62 -8.55 -4.72
N ASP A 74 21.31 -9.31 -3.88
CA ASP A 74 21.05 -10.74 -3.72
C ASP A 74 19.82 -10.92 -2.82
N THR A 75 18.86 -11.71 -3.29
CA THR A 75 17.66 -12.07 -2.52
C THR A 75 17.96 -12.84 -1.24
N ALA A 76 19.17 -13.41 -1.10
CA ALA A 76 19.64 -14.10 0.10
C ALA A 76 20.35 -13.17 1.12
N ASP A 77 20.51 -11.88 0.83
CA ASP A 77 21.22 -10.95 1.72
C ASP A 77 20.38 -10.58 2.96
N TYR A 78 20.87 -11.00 4.13
CA TYR A 78 20.26 -10.71 5.43
C TYR A 78 20.24 -9.21 5.77
N ARG A 79 21.13 -8.39 5.20
CA ARG A 79 21.21 -6.94 5.49
C ARG A 79 19.91 -6.22 5.16
N LEU A 80 19.27 -6.59 4.06
CA LEU A 80 17.99 -6.01 3.65
C LEU A 80 16.85 -6.41 4.60
N THR A 81 16.91 -7.63 5.12
CA THR A 81 15.93 -8.13 6.11
C THR A 81 16.07 -7.40 7.45
N TYR A 82 17.30 -7.23 7.96
CA TYR A 82 17.54 -6.44 9.17
C TYR A 82 17.15 -4.97 8.99
N PHE A 83 17.40 -4.39 7.82
CA PHE A 83 16.97 -3.01 7.53
C PHE A 83 15.43 -2.88 7.56
N LYS A 84 14.70 -3.79 6.91
CA LYS A 84 13.23 -3.82 6.97
C LYS A 84 12.72 -3.94 8.41
N ALA A 85 13.32 -4.83 9.21
CA ALA A 85 12.96 -5.03 10.60
C ALA A 85 13.23 -3.76 11.44
N PHE A 86 14.38 -3.11 11.22
CA PHE A 86 14.74 -1.85 11.87
C PHE A 86 13.74 -0.73 11.56
N VAL A 87 13.37 -0.56 10.29
CA VAL A 87 12.36 0.42 9.86
C VAL A 87 11.01 0.13 10.54
N PHE A 88 10.56 -1.12 10.57
CA PHE A 88 9.31 -1.47 11.26
C PHE A 88 9.36 -1.26 12.78
N ALA A 89 10.51 -1.54 13.41
CA ALA A 89 10.68 -1.29 14.84
C ALA A 89 10.57 0.22 15.15
N ILE A 90 11.19 1.09 14.35
CA ILE A 90 11.09 2.54 14.49
C ILE A 90 9.64 3.02 14.31
N ILE A 91 8.94 2.54 13.28
CA ILE A 91 7.54 2.92 13.03
C ILE A 91 6.66 2.48 14.21
N GLY A 92 6.84 1.25 14.71
CA GLY A 92 6.11 0.74 15.86
C GLY A 92 6.37 1.57 17.13
N LEU A 93 7.63 1.93 17.38
CA LEU A 93 8.00 2.78 18.51
C LEU A 93 7.40 4.18 18.39
N SER A 94 7.38 4.74 17.18
CA SER A 94 6.83 6.07 16.90
C SER A 94 5.32 6.11 17.12
N ILE A 95 4.59 5.06 16.74
CA ILE A 95 3.14 4.94 17.02
C ILE A 95 2.87 4.78 18.52
N LEU A 96 3.73 4.08 19.27
CA LEU A 96 3.56 3.88 20.72
C LEU A 96 3.82 5.17 21.52
N LEU A 97 4.68 6.06 21.01
CA LEU A 97 5.04 7.32 21.64
C LEU A 97 4.13 8.50 21.24
N LEU A 98 3.29 8.31 20.22
CA LEU A 98 2.23 9.24 19.77
C LEU A 98 0.92 8.95 20.50
#